data_AF-A0A644WJ77-F1
#
_entry.id   AF-A0A644WJ77-F1
#
_cell.length_a   1.000
_cell.length_b   1.000
_cell.length_c   1.000
_cell.angle_alpha   90.00
_cell.angle_beta   90.00
_cell.angle_gamma   90.00
#
_symmetry.space_group_name_H-M   'P 1'
#
loop_
_entity.id
_entity.type
_entity.pdbx_description
1 polymer ?
#
loop_
_entity_poly.entity_id
_entity_poly.type
_entity_poly.pdbx_seq_one_letter_code
_entity_poly.pdbx_strand_id
1 'polypeptide(L)'
;MKAKRIFAVLCVVLVLTCIFGTTAYAAGSGDVAGAVEGTWTTASQQIKTVVNSVVFPAIDLILAVFFFAKLGTAYFDYRKHGQFEWAAPAILFACLVFTLTAPLYIWSVVGM
;
A
#
# COMPACT_ATOMS: atom_id res chain seq x y z
N MET A 1 -63.71 -4.76 34.07
CA MET A 1 -63.85 -4.08 32.76
C MET A 1 -62.68 -3.14 32.44
N LYS A 2 -62.18 -2.31 33.36
CA LYS A 2 -61.08 -1.35 33.07
C LYS A 2 -59.75 -2.02 32.68
N ALA A 3 -59.32 -3.07 33.39
CA ALA A 3 -58.09 -3.81 33.07
C ALA A 3 -58.13 -4.50 31.69
N LYS A 4 -59.26 -5.09 31.31
CA LYS A 4 -59.44 -5.71 29.97
C LYS A 4 -59.34 -4.68 28.84
N ARG A 5 -59.87 -3.46 29.06
CA ARG A 5 -59.79 -2.37 28.09
C ARG A 5 -58.37 -1.82 27.97
N ILE A 6 -57.64 -1.71 29.08
CA ILE A 6 -56.23 -1.30 29.09
C ILE A 6 -55.38 -2.34 28.36
N PHE A 7 -55.59 -3.63 28.61
CA PHE A 7 -54.87 -4.71 27.94
C PHE A 7 -55.12 -4.72 26.43
N ALA A 8 -56.37 -4.52 26.01
CA ALA A 8 -56.72 -4.40 24.60
C ALA A 8 -56.03 -3.20 23.93
N VAL A 9 -56.00 -2.04 24.58
CA VAL A 9 -55.29 -0.86 24.07
C VAL A 9 -53.79 -1.11 23.98
N LEU A 10 -53.19 -1.78 24.95
CA LEU A 10 -51.76 -2.10 24.96
C LEU A 10 -51.40 -3.07 23.83
N CYS A 11 -52.22 -4.11 23.59
CA CYS A 11 -52.05 -5.00 22.43
C CYS A 11 -52.17 -4.25 21.10
N VAL A 12 -53.15 -3.33 20.98
CA VAL A 12 -53.32 -2.53 19.76
C VAL A 12 -52.12 -1.60 19.53
N VAL A 13 -51.63 -0.94 20.58
CA VAL A 13 -50.42 -0.10 20.49
C VAL A 13 -49.21 -0.94 20.11
N LEU A 14 -49.04 -2.13 20.68
CA LEU A 14 -47.91 -3.00 20.38
C LEU A 14 -47.94 -3.50 18.93
N VAL A 15 -49.11 -3.91 18.44
CA VAL A 15 -49.31 -4.27 17.02
C VAL A 15 -49.04 -3.08 16.10
N LEU A 16 -49.52 -1.87 16.45
CA LEU A 16 -49.25 -0.66 15.69
C LEU A 16 -47.75 -0.33 15.69
N THR A 17 -47.04 -0.48 16.82
CA THR A 17 -45.58 -0.28 16.85
C THR A 17 -44.81 -1.34 16.06
N CYS A 18 -45.33 -2.56 15.91
CA CYS A 18 -44.72 -3.58 15.06
C CYS A 18 -44.99 -3.33 13.56
N ILE A 19 -46.15 -2.77 13.21
CA ILE A 19 -46.52 -2.47 11.81
C ILE A 19 -45.89 -1.16 11.33
N PHE A 20 -45.80 -0.14 12.20
CA PHE A 20 -45.27 1.18 11.89
C PHE A 20 -43.83 1.40 12.38
N GLY A 21 -43.28 0.47 13.16
CA GLY A 21 -41.87 0.45 13.52
C GLY A 21 -41.06 0.05 12.31
N THR A 22 -40.61 1.03 11.54
CA THR A 22 -39.60 0.79 10.51
C THR A 22 -38.37 0.20 11.20
N THR A 23 -37.94 -0.98 10.78
CA THR A 23 -36.62 -1.48 11.18
C THR A 23 -35.61 -0.50 10.59
N ALA A 24 -35.01 0.34 11.44
CA ALA A 24 -33.80 1.07 11.09
C ALA A 24 -32.67 0.04 10.99
N TYR A 25 -32.72 -0.79 9.95
CA TYR A 25 -31.60 -1.61 9.56
C TYR A 25 -30.47 -0.63 9.24
N ALA A 26 -29.34 -0.75 9.93
CA ALA A 26 -28.09 -0.12 9.53
C ALA A 26 -27.52 -0.76 8.23
N ALA A 27 -28.39 -1.15 7.30
CA ALA A 27 -28.07 -1.94 6.10
C ALA A 27 -27.45 -1.11 4.96
N GLY A 28 -27.06 0.14 5.20
CA GLY A 28 -26.47 0.99 4.16
C GLY A 28 -25.25 1.82 4.57
N SER A 29 -24.86 1.81 5.85
CA SER A 29 -23.73 2.65 6.35
C SER A 29 -22.88 1.96 7.43
N GLY A 30 -23.13 0.68 7.72
CA GLY A 30 -22.48 -0.05 8.81
C GLY A 30 -21.20 -0.80 8.45
N ASP A 31 -20.80 -0.85 7.17
CA ASP A 31 -19.57 -1.53 6.75
C ASP A 31 -18.38 -0.57 6.76
N VAL A 32 -18.03 -0.14 7.97
CA VAL A 32 -16.81 0.66 8.19
C VAL A 32 -15.58 -0.12 7.71
N ALA A 33 -15.60 -1.46 7.79
CA ALA A 33 -14.50 -2.30 7.33
C ALA A 33 -14.30 -2.20 5.81
N GLY A 34 -15.36 -2.34 5.00
CA GLY A 34 -15.29 -2.22 3.55
C GLY A 34 -14.92 -0.81 3.06
N ALA A 35 -15.39 0.24 3.75
CA ALA A 35 -14.99 1.62 3.44
C ALA A 35 -13.50 1.87 3.72
N VAL A 36 -12.98 1.33 4.83
CA VAL A 36 -11.55 1.41 5.18
C VAL A 36 -10.70 0.56 4.22
N GLU A 37 -11.16 -0.63 3.86
CA GLU A 37 -10.47 -1.52 2.92
C GLU A 37 -10.40 -0.93 1.50
N GLY A 38 -11.48 -0.29 1.03
CA GLY A 38 -11.48 0.44 -0.24
C GLY A 38 -10.54 1.66 -0.24
N THR A 39 -10.46 2.38 0.88
CA THR A 39 -9.51 3.49 1.06
C THR A 39 -8.07 2.98 1.06
N TRP A 40 -7.79 1.88 1.76
CA TRP A 40 -6.47 1.24 1.79
C TRP A 40 -6.05 0.73 0.41
N THR A 41 -6.96 0.09 -0.33
CA THR A 41 -6.70 -0.39 -1.69
C THR A 41 -6.33 0.76 -2.63
N THR A 42 -7.03 1.88 -2.52
CA THR A 42 -6.72 3.08 -3.33
C THR A 42 -5.37 3.70 -2.93
N ALA A 43 -5.12 3.86 -1.63
CA ALA A 43 -3.88 4.44 -1.13
C ALA A 43 -2.65 3.58 -1.47
N SER A 44 -2.76 2.25 -1.32
CA SER A 44 -1.69 1.31 -1.64
C SER A 44 -1.33 1.31 -3.14
N GLN A 45 -2.32 1.43 -4.03
CA GLN A 45 -2.07 1.60 -5.47
C GLN A 45 -1.32 2.90 -5.79
N GLN A 46 -1.66 4.00 -5.12
CA GLN A 46 -0.94 5.26 -5.28
C GLN A 46 0.50 5.16 -4.79
N ILE A 47 0.74 4.53 -3.64
CA ILE A 47 2.10 4.28 -3.12
C ILE A 47 2.89 3.45 -4.13
N LYS A 48 2.33 2.35 -4.63
CA LYS A 48 2.96 1.50 -5.66
C LYS A 48 3.32 2.29 -6.90
N THR A 49 2.44 3.19 -7.33
CA THR A 49 2.66 4.03 -8.51
C THR A 49 3.80 5.02 -8.28
N VAL A 50 3.76 5.80 -7.19
CA VAL A 50 4.82 6.78 -6.87
C VAL A 50 6.18 6.10 -6.68
N VAL A 51 6.19 4.95 -6.00
CA VAL A 51 7.43 4.21 -5.77
C VAL A 51 8.01 3.67 -7.08
N ASN A 52 7.19 3.09 -7.97
CA ASN A 52 7.65 2.57 -9.26
C ASN A 52 8.04 3.68 -10.24
N SER A 53 7.31 4.79 -10.28
CA SER A 53 7.53 5.84 -11.27
C SER A 53 8.55 6.90 -10.84
N VAL A 54 8.81 7.05 -9.55
CA VAL A 54 9.69 8.11 -9.04
C VAL A 54 10.79 7.57 -8.14
N VAL A 55 10.45 6.78 -7.11
CA VAL A 55 11.44 6.38 -6.09
C VAL A 55 12.49 5.43 -6.67
N PHE A 56 12.07 4.34 -7.33
CA PHE A 56 12.99 3.40 -7.96
C PHE A 56 13.84 4.09 -9.03
N PRO A 57 13.27 4.81 -10.02
CA PRO A 57 14.07 5.53 -11.02
C PRO A 57 15.05 6.55 -10.43
N ALA A 58 14.68 7.26 -9.36
CA ALA A 58 15.58 8.21 -8.72
C ALA A 58 16.79 7.50 -8.07
N ILE A 59 16.55 6.37 -7.39
CA ILE A 59 17.62 5.57 -6.79
C ILE A 59 18.51 4.96 -7.88
N ASP A 60 17.91 4.42 -8.94
CA ASP A 60 18.62 3.83 -10.08
C ASP A 60 19.56 4.85 -10.74
N LEU A 61 19.09 6.09 -10.92
CA LEU A 61 19.91 7.16 -11.48
C LEU A 61 21.12 7.48 -10.59
N ILE A 62 20.91 7.64 -9.28
CA ILE A 62 22.00 7.94 -8.34
C ILE A 62 23.03 6.80 -8.34
N LEU A 63 22.57 5.55 -8.25
CA LEU A 63 23.43 4.37 -8.27
C LEU A 63 24.18 4.23 -9.60
N ALA A 64 23.54 4.49 -10.73
CA ALA A 64 24.18 4.44 -12.04
C ALA A 64 25.28 5.49 -12.14
N VAL A 65 25.01 6.74 -11.74
CA VAL A 65 26.01 7.82 -11.73
C VAL A 65 27.20 7.45 -10.85
N PHE A 66 26.97 6.93 -9.64
CA PHE A 66 28.05 6.52 -8.74
C PHE A 66 28.82 5.32 -9.26
N PHE A 67 28.14 4.33 -9.85
CA PHE A 67 28.77 3.18 -10.48
C PHE A 67 29.73 3.61 -11.59
N PHE A 68 29.27 4.41 -12.55
CA PHE A 68 30.10 4.85 -13.67
C PHE A 68 31.23 5.79 -13.22
N ALA A 69 30.99 6.66 -12.23
CA ALA A 69 32.03 7.50 -11.66
C ALA A 69 33.13 6.64 -11.00
N LYS A 70 32.76 5.67 -10.14
CA LYS A 70 33.73 4.80 -9.47
C LYS A 70 34.46 3.86 -10.43
N LEU A 71 33.77 3.33 -11.43
CA LEU A 71 34.39 2.51 -12.46
C LEU A 71 35.38 3.33 -13.31
N GLY A 72 35.03 4.58 -13.63
CA GLY A 72 35.94 5.51 -14.31
C GLY A 72 37.19 5.82 -13.48
N THR A 73 37.04 6.12 -12.19
CA THR A 73 38.20 6.36 -11.30
C THR A 73 39.06 5.11 -11.15
N ALA A 74 38.44 3.93 -10.96
CA ALA A 74 39.16 2.67 -10.84
C ALA A 74 39.96 2.34 -12.13
N TYR A 75 39.41 2.66 -13.31
CA TYR A 75 40.13 2.53 -14.57
C TYR A 75 41.33 3.47 -14.67
N PHE A 76 41.17 4.73 -14.25
CA PHE A 76 42.29 5.68 -14.24
C PHE A 76 43.38 5.29 -13.24
N ASP A 77 43.01 4.80 -12.06
CA ASP A 77 43.96 4.32 -11.05
C ASP A 77 44.68 3.06 -11.53
N TYR A 78 43.99 2.14 -12.19
CA TYR A 78 44.62 0.99 -12.84
C TYR A 78 45.65 1.42 -13.89
N ARG A 79 45.36 2.44 -14.71
CA ARG A 79 46.32 2.97 -15.69
C ARG A 79 47.58 3.54 -15.03
N LYS A 80 47.46 4.14 -13.84
CA LYS A 80 48.58 4.81 -13.15
C LYS A 80 49.39 3.88 -12.24
N HIS A 81 48.70 2.98 -11.54
CA HIS A 81 49.27 2.20 -10.44
C HIS A 81 49.27 0.69 -10.72
N GLY A 82 48.65 0.24 -11.82
CA GLY A 82 48.61 -1.18 -12.22
C GLY A 82 47.72 -2.08 -11.35
N GLN A 83 47.11 -1.53 -10.30
CA GLN A 83 46.18 -2.22 -9.40
C GLN A 83 44.76 -1.74 -9.68
N PHE A 84 43.83 -2.67 -9.93
CA PHE A 84 42.41 -2.35 -10.12
C PHE A 84 41.62 -2.82 -8.90
N GLU A 85 40.97 -1.88 -8.22
CA GLU A 85 40.11 -2.19 -7.09
C GLU A 85 38.68 -2.48 -7.57
N TRP A 86 38.34 -3.76 -7.69
CA TRP A 86 37.03 -4.21 -8.20
C TRP A 86 35.91 -4.15 -7.16
N ALA A 87 36.24 -4.09 -5.88
CA ALA A 87 35.26 -4.22 -4.80
C ALA A 87 34.18 -3.13 -4.87
N ALA A 88 34.58 -1.86 -4.90
CA ALA A 88 33.63 -0.75 -4.91
C ALA A 88 32.74 -0.72 -6.18
N PRO A 89 33.27 -0.86 -7.42
CA PRO A 89 32.44 -0.98 -8.62
C PRO A 89 31.50 -2.19 -8.59
N ALA A 90 31.95 -3.36 -8.11
CA ALA A 90 31.14 -4.58 -8.08
C ALA A 90 29.96 -4.46 -7.11
N ILE A 91 30.16 -3.85 -5.93
CA ILE A 91 29.08 -3.64 -4.96
C ILE A 91 28.03 -2.68 -5.53
N LEU A 92 28.47 -1.55 -6.12
CA LEU A 92 27.56 -0.59 -6.74
C LEU A 92 26.78 -1.21 -7.91
N PHE A 93 27.43 -2.07 -8.70
CA PHE A 93 26.77 -2.79 -9.77
C PHE A 93 25.71 -3.76 -9.25
N ALA A 94 26.02 -4.55 -8.22
CA ALA A 94 25.06 -5.47 -7.60
C ALA A 94 23.86 -4.71 -7.03
N CYS A 95 24.09 -3.57 -6.37
CA CYS A 95 23.03 -2.68 -5.88
C CYS A 95 22.16 -2.15 -7.02
N LEU A 96 22.76 -1.66 -8.11
CA LEU A 96 22.02 -1.16 -9.27
C LEU A 96 21.13 -2.24 -9.90
N VAL A 97 21.64 -3.45 -10.07
CA VAL A 97 20.87 -4.58 -10.63
C VAL A 97 19.71 -4.95 -9.70
N PHE A 98 19.94 -4.95 -8.38
CA PHE A 98 18.91 -5.19 -7.39
C PHE A 98 17.80 -4.14 -7.46
N THR A 99 18.13 -2.85 -7.51
CA THR A 99 17.11 -1.78 -7.54
C THR A 99 16.31 -1.77 -8.83
N LEU A 100 16.94 -2.06 -9.97
CA LEU A 100 16.26 -2.19 -11.27
C LEU A 100 15.28 -3.36 -11.31
N THR A 101 15.55 -4.45 -10.58
CA THR A 101 14.70 -5.65 -10.56
C THR A 101 13.68 -5.63 -9.43
N ALA A 102 13.89 -4.83 -8.39
CA ALA A 102 13.00 -4.71 -7.23
C ALA A 102 11.52 -4.44 -7.58
N PRO A 103 11.16 -3.56 -8.54
CA PRO A 103 9.76 -3.34 -8.92
C PRO A 103 9.00 -4.60 -9.35
N LEU A 104 9.71 -5.63 -9.83
CA LEU A 104 9.10 -6.86 -10.36
C LEU A 104 8.61 -7.81 -9.26
N TYR A 105 9.23 -7.79 -8.07
CA TYR A 105 8.95 -8.77 -7.01
C TYR A 105 8.60 -8.15 -5.66
N ILE A 106 9.03 -6.91 -5.35
CA ILE A 106 8.88 -6.31 -4.02
C ILE A 106 7.41 -6.25 -3.58
N TRP A 107 6.51 -5.98 -4.52
CA TRP A 107 5.08 -5.84 -4.24
C TRP A 107 4.40 -7.17 -3.90
N SER A 108 4.83 -8.26 -4.56
CA SER A 108 4.38 -9.62 -4.22
C SER A 108 4.82 -10.03 -2.82
N VAL A 109 6.06 -9.67 -2.44
CA VAL A 109 6.61 -9.97 -1.10
C VAL A 109 5.89 -9.19 0.00
N VAL A 110 5.48 -7.95 -0.27
CA VAL A 110 4.76 -7.09 0.69
C VAL A 110 3.26 -7.40 0.77
N GLY A 111 2.74 -8.22 -0.15
CA GLY A 111 1.32 -8.59 -0.20
C GLY A 111 0.43 -7.53 -0.85
N MET A 112 0.92 -6.84 -1.89
CA MET A 112 0.20 -5.82 -2.68
C MET A 112 0.10 -6.10 -4.18
#